data_AF-A0AAJ6J9U8-F1
#
_entry.id   AF-A0AAJ6J9U8-F1
#
_cell.length_a   1.000
_cell.length_b   1.000
_cell.length_c   1.000
_cell.angle_alpha   90.00
_cell.angle_beta   90.00
_cell.angle_gamma   90.00
#
_symmetry.space_group_name_H-M   'P 1'
#
loop_
_entity.id
_entity.type
_entity.pdbx_description
1 polymer ?
#
loop_
_entity_poly.entity_id
_entity_poly.type
_entity_poly.pdbx_seq_one_letter_code
_entity_poly.pdbx_strand_id
1 'polypeptide(L)'
;MLANWKSGCVLLALVGAVLGSSPDRASAITAELARKCSALTAKQFPPRQPGNPAAGSAKGSGSDQRAYYDKCVANGGKMDDESK
;
A
#
# COMPACT_ATOMS: atom_id res chain seq x y z
N MET A 1 -54.35 12.89 27.47
CA MET A 1 -55.10 11.76 28.07
C MET A 1 -54.76 10.52 27.27
N LEU A 2 -54.27 9.47 27.94
CA LEU A 2 -53.78 8.23 27.34
C LEU A 2 -54.96 7.28 27.03
N ALA A 3 -55.04 6.77 25.79
CA ALA A 3 -55.85 5.59 25.43
C ALA A 3 -54.91 4.63 24.69
N ASN A 4 -54.16 3.76 25.39
CA ASN A 4 -54.52 2.38 25.71
C ASN A 4 -55.01 1.59 24.46
N TRP A 5 -54.12 0.86 23.80
CA TRP A 5 -53.71 -0.52 24.11
C TRP A 5 -54.67 -1.57 23.52
N LYS A 6 -54.40 -1.96 22.27
CA LYS A 6 -54.24 -3.36 21.82
C LYS A 6 -53.95 -3.33 20.32
N SER A 7 -52.71 -3.59 19.91
CA SER A 7 -52.44 -4.49 18.78
C SER A 7 -50.93 -4.56 18.58
N GLY A 8 -50.37 -5.72 18.90
CA GLY A 8 -48.97 -6.01 18.61
C GLY A 8 -48.80 -6.20 17.11
N CYS A 9 -47.98 -5.35 16.50
CA CYS A 9 -47.26 -5.67 15.28
C CYS A 9 -45.82 -5.24 15.49
N VAL A 10 -45.04 -6.17 16.05
CA VAL A 10 -43.60 -6.26 15.81
C VAL A 10 -43.38 -6.11 14.31
N LEU A 11 -42.49 -5.21 13.90
CA LEU A 11 -41.38 -5.46 12.97
C LEU A 11 -40.58 -4.17 12.82
N LEU A 12 -39.46 -4.11 13.56
CA LEU A 12 -38.36 -3.20 13.30
C LEU A 12 -37.83 -3.46 11.88
N ALA A 13 -38.00 -2.51 10.98
CA ALA A 13 -37.22 -2.46 9.74
C ALA A 13 -36.19 -1.32 9.89
N LEU A 14 -35.15 -1.58 10.69
CA LEU A 14 -33.89 -0.83 10.58
C LEU A 14 -33.26 -1.23 9.25
N VAL A 15 -33.58 -0.48 8.19
CA VAL A 15 -32.86 -0.55 6.93
C VAL A 15 -31.46 0.00 7.20
N GLY A 16 -30.53 -0.92 7.47
CA GLY A 16 -29.12 -0.60 7.57
C GLY A 16 -28.65 -0.06 6.23
N ALA A 17 -28.31 1.23 6.21
CA ALA A 17 -27.54 1.81 5.13
C ALA A 17 -26.20 1.06 5.05
N VAL A 18 -26.11 0.07 4.15
CA VAL A 18 -24.82 -0.45 3.73
C VAL A 18 -24.22 0.61 2.82
N LEU A 19 -23.59 1.61 3.44
CA LEU A 19 -22.49 2.29 2.78
C LEU A 19 -21.47 1.18 2.52
N GLY A 20 -21.45 0.68 1.29
CA GLY A 20 -20.41 -0.17 0.78
C GLY A 20 -19.11 0.62 0.83
N SER A 21 -18.49 0.65 2.01
CA SER A 21 -17.08 0.91 2.17
C SER A 21 -16.39 -0.19 1.38
N SER A 22 -16.07 0.10 0.12
CA SER A 22 -15.08 -0.68 -0.61
C SER A 22 -13.88 -0.79 0.32
N PRO A 23 -13.53 -1.98 0.82
CA PRO A 23 -12.22 -2.12 1.42
C PRO A 23 -11.27 -1.82 0.27
N ASP A 24 -10.52 -0.73 0.41
CA ASP A 24 -9.29 -0.53 -0.34
C ASP A 24 -8.48 -1.81 -0.09
N ARG A 25 -8.60 -2.78 -1.01
CA ARG A 25 -7.77 -3.97 -0.96
C ARG A 25 -6.39 -3.40 -1.23
N ALA A 26 -5.62 -3.22 -0.18
CA ALA A 26 -4.17 -3.21 -0.26
C ALA A 26 -3.79 -4.41 -1.13
N SER A 27 -3.57 -4.14 -2.41
CA SER A 27 -3.22 -5.17 -3.38
C SER A 27 -1.84 -5.62 -2.95
N ALA A 28 -1.76 -6.79 -2.31
CA ALA A 28 -0.49 -7.35 -1.89
C ALA A 28 0.42 -7.37 -3.13
N ILE A 29 1.54 -6.65 -3.05
CA ILE A 29 2.51 -6.62 -4.13
C ILE A 29 2.93 -8.06 -4.43
N THR A 30 3.04 -8.42 -5.70
CA THR A 30 3.53 -9.75 -6.05
C THR A 30 4.99 -9.86 -5.61
N ALA A 31 5.41 -11.05 -5.17
CA ALA A 31 6.80 -11.29 -4.79
C ALA A 31 7.77 -10.99 -5.94
N GLU A 32 7.34 -11.22 -7.18
CA GLU A 32 8.10 -10.88 -8.39
C GLU A 32 8.31 -9.37 -8.53
N LEU A 33 7.25 -8.58 -8.40
CA LEU A 33 7.32 -7.11 -8.46
C LEU A 33 8.22 -6.55 -7.36
N ALA A 34 8.05 -7.05 -6.13
CA ALA A 34 8.87 -6.65 -4.99
C ALA A 34 10.36 -6.92 -5.22
N ARG A 35 10.70 -8.10 -5.74
CA ARG A 35 12.08 -8.46 -6.09
C ARG A 35 12.64 -7.57 -7.19
N LYS A 36 11.85 -7.30 -8.24
CA LYS A 36 12.25 -6.41 -9.32
C LYS A 36 12.57 -5.00 -8.81
N CYS A 37 11.65 -4.41 -8.04
CA CYS A 37 11.85 -3.07 -7.48
C CYS A 37 12.99 -3.00 -6.48
N SER A 38 13.23 -4.06 -5.70
CA SER A 38 14.39 -4.15 -4.82
C SER A 38 15.70 -4.14 -5.60
N ALA A 39 15.77 -4.90 -6.71
CA ALA A 39 16.96 -4.93 -7.56
C ALA A 39 17.23 -3.58 -8.24
N LEU A 40 16.19 -2.90 -8.74
CA LEU A 40 16.31 -1.56 -9.32
C LEU A 40 16.77 -0.54 -8.27
N THR A 41 16.19 -0.60 -7.06
CA THR A 41 16.61 0.26 -5.95
C THR A 41 18.08 0.02 -5.59
N ALA A 42 18.52 -1.23 -5.47
CA ALA A 42 19.93 -1.53 -5.18
C ALA A 42 20.90 -1.06 -6.27
N LYS A 43 20.49 -1.12 -7.55
CA LYS A 43 21.27 -0.58 -8.67
C LYS A 43 21.37 0.94 -8.62
N GLN A 44 20.27 1.63 -8.32
CA GLN A 44 20.25 3.09 -8.29
C GLN A 44 20.94 3.65 -7.05
N PHE A 45 20.88 2.92 -5.94
CA PHE A 45 21.37 3.34 -4.62
C PHE A 45 22.49 2.40 -4.14
N PRO A 46 23.67 2.38 -4.78
CA PRO A 46 24.76 1.50 -4.40
C PRO A 46 25.26 1.79 -2.97
N PRO A 47 25.77 0.80 -2.23
CA PRO A 47 26.28 1.01 -0.88
C PRO A 47 27.56 1.87 -0.88
N ARG A 48 27.75 2.71 0.16
CA ARG A 48 28.99 3.50 0.33
C ARG A 48 30.23 2.66 0.59
N GLN A 49 30.04 1.53 1.25
CA GLN A 49 31.10 0.60 1.62
C GLN A 49 30.63 -0.81 1.24
N PRO A 50 31.34 -1.51 0.34
CA PRO A 50 31.02 -2.88 -0.01
C PRO A 50 30.90 -3.74 1.26
N GLY A 51 29.81 -4.48 1.40
CA GLY A 51 29.59 -5.37 2.54
C GLY A 51 29.17 -4.71 3.86
N ASN A 52 29.04 -3.38 3.93
CA ASN A 52 28.57 -2.69 5.14
C ASN A 52 27.21 -1.98 4.89
N PRO A 53 26.08 -2.62 5.22
CA PRO A 53 24.76 -2.01 5.03
C PRO A 53 24.52 -0.79 5.93
N ALA A 54 25.23 -0.65 7.06
CA ALA A 54 25.10 0.50 7.95
C ALA A 54 25.73 1.78 7.37
N ALA A 55 26.59 1.67 6.36
CA ALA A 55 27.16 2.83 5.68
C ALA A 55 26.13 3.60 4.82
N GLY A 56 24.96 3.01 4.60
CA GLY A 56 23.91 3.56 3.74
C GLY A 56 24.32 3.59 2.27
N SER A 57 23.54 4.32 1.47
CA SER A 57 23.80 4.45 0.03
C SER A 57 24.77 5.58 -0.29
N ALA A 58 25.63 5.38 -1.28
CA ALA A 58 26.48 6.41 -1.88
C ALA A 58 25.65 7.48 -2.61
N LYS A 59 24.41 7.17 -2.98
CA LYS A 59 23.47 8.10 -3.62
C LYS A 59 22.27 8.30 -2.69
N GLY A 60 21.89 9.55 -2.41
CA GLY A 60 20.69 9.85 -1.62
C GLY A 60 20.67 9.28 -0.19
N SER A 61 19.49 9.31 0.41
CA SER A 61 19.19 8.87 1.77
C SER A 61 18.38 7.57 1.80
N GLY A 62 18.13 7.03 3.00
CA GLY A 62 17.21 5.89 3.17
C GLY A 62 15.78 6.22 2.76
N SER A 63 15.35 7.46 2.95
CA SER A 63 14.04 7.94 2.52
C SER A 63 13.92 7.99 1.00
N ASP A 64 14.97 8.41 0.30
CA ASP A 64 15.00 8.43 -1.17
C ASP A 64 14.90 7.02 -1.76
N GLN A 65 15.57 6.05 -1.14
CA GLN A 65 15.47 4.62 -1.51
C GLN A 65 14.04 4.11 -1.36
N ARG A 66 13.37 4.44 -0.24
CA ARG A 66 11.98 4.05 0.00
C ARG A 66 11.04 4.65 -1.03
N ALA A 67 11.15 5.96 -1.27
CA ALA A 67 10.34 6.68 -2.25
C ALA A 67 10.55 6.14 -3.67
N TYR A 68 11.78 5.77 -4.04
CA TYR A 68 12.06 5.13 -5.32
C TYR A 68 11.41 3.76 -5.44
N TYR A 69 11.50 2.93 -4.40
CA TYR A 69 10.85 1.62 -4.36
C TYR A 69 9.32 1.75 -4.48
N ASP A 70 8.70 2.66 -3.74
CA ASP A 70 7.26 2.88 -3.76
C ASP A 70 6.80 3.35 -5.16
N LYS A 71 7.57 4.24 -5.79
CA LYS A 71 7.34 4.65 -7.19
C LYS A 71 7.48 3.48 -8.16
N CYS A 72 8.49 2.62 -7.97
CA CYS A 72 8.65 1.42 -8.78
C CYS A 72 7.45 0.48 -8.68
N VAL A 73 6.94 0.25 -7.46
CA VAL A 73 5.74 -0.56 -7.23
C VAL A 73 4.53 0.07 -7.92
N ALA A 74 4.34 1.38 -7.76
CA ALA A 74 3.23 2.11 -8.39
C ALA A 74 3.27 2.03 -9.93
N ASN A 75 4.47 1.99 -10.52
CA ASN A 75 4.68 1.84 -11.96
C ASN A 75 4.72 0.38 -12.45
N GLY A 76 4.35 -0.59 -11.62
CA GLY A 76 4.38 -2.01 -12.02
C GLY A 76 5.78 -2.51 -12.37
N GLY A 77 6.82 -1.92 -11.79
CA GLY A 77 8.21 -2.34 -11.97
C GLY A 77 8.87 -1.77 -13.21
N LYS A 78 8.32 -0.72 -13.83
CA LYS A 78 8.91 0.01 -14.94
C LYS A 78 9.53 1.31 -14.41
N MET A 79 10.84 1.46 -14.51
CA MET A 79 11.56 2.67 -14.12
C MET A 79 12.57 3.05 -15.21
N ASP A 80 12.79 4.34 -15.42
CA ASP A 80 13.68 4.86 -16.48
C ASP A 80 15.15 4.40 -16.35
N ASP A 81 15.58 3.99 -15.15
CA ASP A 81 16.92 3.43 -14.91
C ASP A 81 17.17 2.07 -15.60
N GLU A 82 16.15 1.39 -16.16
CA GLU A 82 16.34 0.18 -16.98
C GLU A 82 16.81 0.49 -18.41
N SER A 83 16.75 1.74 -18.86
CA SER A 83 16.96 2.09 -20.27
C SER A 83 18.39 2.52 -20.63
N LYS A 84 19.39 2.23 -19.79
CA LYS A 84 20.79 2.59 -20.02
C LYS A 84 21.77 1.44 -19.80
#